data_AF-A0A7J9IPP9-F1
#
_entry.id   AF-A0A7J9IPP9-F1
#
_cell.length_a   1.000
_cell.length_b   1.000
_cell.length_c   1.000
_cell.angle_alpha   90.00
_cell.angle_beta   90.00
_cell.angle_gamma   90.00
#
_symmetry.space_group_name_H-M   'P 1'
#
loop_
_entity.id
_entity.type
_entity.pdbx_description
1 polymer ?
#
loop_
_entity_poly.entity_id
_entity_poly.type
_entity_poly.pdbx_seq_one_letter_code
_entity_poly.pdbx_strand_id
1 'polypeptide(L)'
;MYEFMALDRPSTALIDRGIALHKMIRLVTMGLGGEGYLNFMGNEFGHPEWIDFPRGDQRLPNGVVIPGNGYSYDKCRRRFDLVNFHFNSYFACVGDADYLRYRGMQEFDQAMQHVEEKYGFMTSELTYISRKDEKDRVIVFERGNLVFVFNFHWNNSYFDYRVGCAKPGKYKIVLDSDDPLFGGFGRLDHNAEYFSFEGWYDDRPRSFMVYAPNRTAVVYALVEDEPKVVNDLELVEIPETVKPAAAEPVKESEPDEESEPLDS
;
A
#
# COMPACT_ATOMS: atom_id res chain seq x y z
N MET A 1 11.13 -9.22 24.67
CA MET A 1 9.80 -9.60 24.16
C MET A 1 8.84 -9.96 25.30
N TYR A 2 9.22 -10.76 26.30
CA TYR A 2 8.27 -11.19 27.35
C TYR A 2 7.77 -10.06 28.28
N GLU A 3 8.59 -9.04 28.56
CA GLU A 3 8.27 -8.05 29.60
C GLU A 3 7.75 -6.71 29.08
N PHE A 4 8.11 -6.33 27.85
CA PHE A 4 7.93 -4.98 27.32
C PHE A 4 7.07 -4.95 26.04
N MET A 5 6.35 -6.02 25.73
CA MET A 5 5.38 -6.03 24.62
C MET A 5 3.99 -5.55 25.04
N ALA A 6 3.69 -5.37 26.33
CA ALA A 6 2.41 -4.84 26.80
C ALA A 6 2.33 -3.31 26.71
N LEU A 7 1.26 -2.76 26.14
CA LEU A 7 1.02 -1.33 25.95
C LEU A 7 0.78 -0.57 27.26
N ASP A 8 0.46 -1.28 28.35
CA ASP A 8 0.20 -0.74 29.69
C ASP A 8 1.41 -0.04 30.33
N ARG A 9 2.59 -0.20 29.73
CA ARG A 9 3.86 0.36 30.19
C ARG A 9 4.60 1.04 29.05
N PRO A 10 5.48 2.02 29.35
CA PRO A 10 6.31 2.64 28.33
C PRO A 10 7.18 1.59 27.62
N SER A 11 7.34 1.79 26.31
CA SER A 11 8.28 0.99 25.53
C SER A 11 9.72 1.33 25.93
N THR A 12 10.66 0.47 25.52
CA THR A 12 12.09 0.71 25.68
C THR A 12 12.71 0.96 24.32
N ALA A 13 13.84 1.67 24.27
CA ALA A 13 14.58 1.90 23.03
C ALA A 13 14.96 0.61 22.29
N LEU A 14 15.09 -0.52 23.01
CA LEU A 14 15.33 -1.84 22.41
C LEU A 14 14.09 -2.39 21.70
N ILE A 15 12.91 -2.25 22.30
CA ILE A 15 11.64 -2.69 21.69
C ILE A 15 11.30 -1.79 20.50
N ASP A 16 11.42 -0.46 20.65
CA ASP A 16 11.15 0.48 19.56
C ASP A 16 12.06 0.21 18.36
N ARG A 17 13.36 -0.04 18.62
CA ARG A 17 14.31 -0.48 17.60
C ARG A 17 13.86 -1.78 16.93
N GLY A 18 13.47 -2.78 17.71
CA GLY A 18 13.08 -4.09 17.21
C GLY A 18 11.86 -4.03 16.30
N ILE A 19 10.81 -3.33 16.74
CA ILE A 19 9.57 -3.17 15.98
C ILE A 19 9.82 -2.38 14.69
N ALA A 20 10.56 -1.27 14.75
CA ALA A 20 10.88 -0.48 13.57
C ALA A 20 11.66 -1.30 12.53
N LEU A 21 12.75 -1.95 12.94
CA LEU A 21 13.57 -2.75 12.03
C LEU A 21 12.84 -3.98 11.48
N HIS A 22 11.97 -4.61 12.28
CA HIS A 22 11.15 -5.74 11.81
C HIS A 22 10.29 -5.34 10.61
N LYS A 23 9.59 -4.21 10.71
CA LYS A 23 8.78 -3.65 9.62
C LYS A 23 9.64 -3.29 8.40
N MET A 24 10.73 -2.55 8.62
CA MET A 24 11.61 -2.09 7.54
C MET A 24 12.27 -3.26 6.78
N ILE A 25 12.74 -4.30 7.47
CA ILE A 25 13.38 -5.46 6.85
C ILE A 25 12.37 -6.20 5.96
N ARG A 26 11.15 -6.43 6.45
CA ARG A 26 10.10 -7.08 5.66
C ARG A 26 9.76 -6.28 4.41
N LEU A 27 9.56 -4.96 4.56
CA LEU A 27 9.20 -4.09 3.44
C LEU A 27 10.32 -3.97 2.42
N VAL A 28 11.59 -3.85 2.83
CA VAL A 28 12.70 -3.79 1.86
C VAL A 28 12.88 -5.13 1.14
N THR A 29 12.68 -6.26 1.83
CA THR A 29 12.70 -7.59 1.20
C THR A 29 11.56 -7.75 0.20
N MET A 30 10.34 -7.31 0.53
CA MET A 30 9.22 -7.37 -0.42
C MET A 30 9.41 -6.37 -1.58
N GLY A 31 9.89 -5.17 -1.28
CA GLY A 31 10.07 -4.08 -2.23
C GLY A 31 11.23 -4.26 -3.21
N LEU A 32 12.32 -4.96 -2.83
CA LEU A 32 13.53 -5.14 -3.66
C LEU A 32 13.96 -6.59 -3.88
N GLY A 33 13.43 -7.55 -3.14
CA GLY A 33 13.99 -8.90 -3.07
C GLY A 33 13.66 -9.83 -4.24
N GLY A 34 12.61 -9.54 -5.01
CA GLY A 34 12.19 -10.34 -6.16
C GLY A 34 10.72 -10.12 -6.53
N GLU A 35 10.18 -11.01 -7.36
CA GLU A 35 8.83 -10.94 -7.96
C GLU A 35 7.76 -11.67 -7.15
N GLY A 36 8.11 -12.13 -5.95
CA GLY A 36 7.19 -12.81 -5.05
C GLY A 36 7.64 -12.65 -3.60
N TYR A 37 6.66 -12.71 -2.70
CA TYR A 37 6.88 -12.61 -1.27
C TYR A 37 6.35 -13.85 -0.56
N LEU A 38 7.16 -14.40 0.34
CA LEU A 38 6.77 -15.51 1.18
C LEU A 38 7.01 -15.13 2.64
N ASN A 39 6.01 -15.40 3.46
CA ASN A 39 6.10 -15.25 4.90
C ASN A 39 5.67 -16.55 5.58
N PHE A 40 6.46 -16.98 6.56
CA PHE A 40 6.16 -18.19 7.32
C PHE A 40 5.28 -17.84 8.52
N MET A 41 4.24 -18.66 8.76
CA MET A 41 3.19 -18.38 9.74
C MET A 41 3.76 -17.88 11.09
N GLY A 42 3.18 -16.83 11.67
CA GLY A 42 3.62 -16.19 12.90
C GLY A 42 4.69 -15.10 12.72
N ASN A 43 5.48 -15.13 11.65
CA ASN A 43 6.52 -14.11 11.47
C ASN A 43 5.91 -12.74 11.09
N GLU A 44 4.70 -12.69 10.55
CA GLU A 44 3.94 -11.46 10.23
C GLU A 44 3.87 -10.50 11.40
N PHE A 45 3.62 -11.03 12.59
CA PHE A 45 3.55 -10.25 13.81
C PHE A 45 4.80 -10.38 14.68
N GLY A 46 5.88 -11.00 14.19
CA GLY A 46 7.09 -11.21 14.98
C GLY A 46 6.86 -12.17 16.16
N HIS A 47 6.28 -13.35 15.90
CA HIS A 47 6.08 -14.39 16.91
C HIS A 47 7.38 -14.63 17.71
N PRO A 48 7.33 -14.58 19.05
CA PRO A 48 8.53 -14.74 19.89
C PRO A 48 9.04 -16.19 19.84
N GLU A 49 10.17 -16.44 20.50
CA GLU A 49 10.76 -17.79 20.61
C GLU A 49 11.25 -18.34 19.26
N TRP A 50 11.26 -19.67 19.13
CA TRP A 50 11.65 -20.43 17.95
C TRP A 50 10.75 -21.65 17.84
N ILE A 51 10.84 -22.37 16.73
CA ILE A 51 10.12 -23.63 16.53
C ILE A 51 11.04 -24.78 16.85
N ASP A 52 10.51 -25.71 17.63
CA ASP A 52 11.17 -26.97 17.89
C ASP A 52 10.12 -28.08 17.96
N PHE A 53 10.36 -29.16 17.23
CA PHE A 53 9.49 -30.34 17.25
C PHE A 53 9.87 -31.22 18.44
N PRO A 54 8.99 -32.08 18.96
CA PRO A 54 9.35 -33.09 19.96
C PRO A 54 10.43 -34.03 19.43
N ARG A 55 11.58 -34.13 20.13
CA ARG A 55 12.70 -35.00 19.73
C ARG A 55 13.27 -35.73 20.94
N GLY A 56 13.56 -37.01 20.76
CA GLY A 56 14.42 -37.79 21.65
C GLY A 56 15.89 -37.59 21.32
N ASP A 57 16.76 -38.18 22.14
CA ASP A 57 18.21 -38.15 21.92
C ASP A 57 18.58 -38.88 20.63
N GLN A 58 19.44 -38.25 19.82
CA GLN A 58 19.99 -38.84 18.60
C GLN A 58 21.43 -39.28 18.82
N ARG A 59 21.81 -40.44 18.29
CA ARG A 59 23.19 -40.93 18.29
C ARG A 59 23.76 -40.85 16.90
N LEU A 60 24.85 -40.10 16.74
CA LEU A 60 25.59 -40.04 15.49
C LEU A 60 26.47 -41.30 15.30
N PRO A 61 26.83 -41.66 14.05
CA PRO A 61 27.68 -42.82 13.77
C PRO A 61 29.07 -42.77 14.43
N ASN A 62 29.56 -41.57 14.77
CA ASN A 62 30.81 -41.35 15.49
C ASN A 62 30.69 -41.49 17.02
N GLY A 63 29.52 -41.90 17.53
CA GLY A 63 29.25 -42.11 18.96
C GLY A 63 28.82 -40.84 19.72
N VAL A 64 28.78 -39.67 19.06
CA VAL A 64 28.31 -38.43 19.70
C VAL A 64 26.79 -38.48 19.91
N VAL A 65 26.35 -38.15 21.12
CA VAL A 65 24.93 -38.02 21.46
C VAL A 65 24.51 -36.55 21.31
N ILE A 66 23.50 -36.30 20.49
CA ILE A 66 22.82 -35.03 20.40
C ILE A 66 21.58 -35.12 21.30
N PRO A 67 21.52 -34.36 22.41
CA PRO A 67 20.38 -34.41 23.30
C PRO A 67 19.11 -33.93 22.60
N GLY A 68 18.01 -34.64 22.84
CA GLY A 68 16.67 -34.23 22.45
C GLY A 68 16.16 -33.10 23.33
N ASN A 69 14.87 -32.78 23.18
CA ASN A 69 14.18 -31.79 24.02
C ASN A 69 13.20 -32.45 25.01
N GLY A 70 13.42 -33.72 25.34
CA GLY A 70 12.53 -34.49 26.20
C GLY A 70 11.14 -34.70 25.62
N TYR A 71 11.02 -34.78 24.28
CA TYR A 71 9.73 -34.85 23.57
C TYR A 71 8.78 -33.68 23.90
N SER A 72 9.35 -32.49 24.14
CA SER A 72 8.55 -31.30 24.45
C SER A 72 7.79 -30.78 23.24
N TYR A 73 6.52 -30.42 23.47
CA TYR A 73 5.65 -29.76 22.48
C TYR A 73 5.57 -28.24 22.68
N ASP A 74 6.26 -27.67 23.68
CA ASP A 74 6.12 -26.25 24.04
C ASP A 74 6.44 -25.30 22.87
N LYS A 75 7.43 -25.64 22.04
CA LYS A 75 7.82 -24.86 20.86
C LYS A 75 7.20 -25.35 19.55
N CYS A 76 6.39 -26.41 19.60
CA CYS A 76 5.70 -27.00 18.46
C CYS A 76 4.27 -26.46 18.34
N ARG A 77 4.10 -25.14 18.45
CA ARG A 77 2.79 -24.46 18.42
C ARG A 77 2.91 -23.04 17.89
N ARG A 78 1.76 -22.41 17.61
CA ARG A 78 1.66 -20.98 17.32
C ARG A 78 0.83 -20.27 18.37
N ARG A 79 1.38 -19.19 18.90
CA ARG A 79 0.74 -18.30 19.85
C ARG A 79 -0.06 -17.24 19.12
N PHE A 80 -1.11 -17.64 18.43
CA PHE A 80 -2.03 -16.67 17.81
C PHE A 80 -2.85 -15.90 18.86
N ASP A 81 -2.83 -16.31 20.13
CA ASP A 81 -3.30 -15.54 21.28
C ASP A 81 -2.55 -14.22 21.51
N LEU A 82 -1.38 -14.02 20.88
CA LEU A 82 -0.59 -12.79 21.01
C LEU A 82 -1.10 -11.64 20.14
N VAL A 83 -2.01 -11.93 19.23
CA VAL A 83 -2.47 -11.03 18.18
C VAL A 83 -3.96 -11.20 17.97
N ASN A 84 -4.59 -10.16 17.42
CA ASN A 84 -6.01 -10.21 17.12
C ASN A 84 -6.25 -10.62 15.68
N PHE A 85 -6.79 -11.81 15.50
CA PHE A 85 -7.39 -12.23 14.23
C PHE A 85 -8.89 -11.96 14.28
N HIS A 86 -9.31 -10.80 13.76
CA HIS A 86 -10.72 -10.55 13.50
C HIS A 86 -11.14 -11.36 12.27
N PHE A 87 -11.45 -12.65 12.46
CA PHE A 87 -11.85 -13.52 11.35
C PHE A 87 -13.35 -13.42 11.02
N ASN A 88 -14.18 -12.89 11.92
CA ASN A 88 -15.56 -12.49 11.63
C ASN A 88 -16.13 -11.67 12.80
N SER A 89 -16.85 -10.58 12.50
CA SER A 89 -17.40 -9.61 13.48
C SER A 89 -18.48 -10.17 14.42
N TYR A 90 -18.76 -11.47 14.38
CA TYR A 90 -19.87 -12.10 15.11
C TYR A 90 -19.43 -13.05 16.24
N PHE A 91 -18.15 -13.39 16.33
CA PHE A 91 -17.59 -14.10 17.48
C PHE A 91 -16.32 -13.37 17.90
N ALA A 92 -16.47 -12.43 18.83
CA ALA A 92 -15.36 -12.00 19.67
C ALA A 92 -14.94 -13.22 20.50
N CYS A 93 -13.99 -14.00 19.99
CA CYS A 93 -13.36 -15.04 20.79
C CYS A 93 -12.62 -14.38 21.93
N VAL A 94 -12.79 -14.92 23.13
CA VAL A 94 -12.14 -14.51 24.37
C VAL A 94 -10.63 -14.35 24.14
N GLY A 95 -10.13 -13.11 24.10
CA GLY A 95 -8.69 -12.84 24.08
C GLY A 95 -8.23 -11.80 23.07
N ASP A 96 -8.89 -10.65 23.00
CA ASP A 96 -8.35 -9.54 22.23
C ASP A 96 -7.04 -9.05 22.86
N ALA A 97 -5.89 -9.45 22.29
CA ALA A 97 -4.56 -9.03 22.70
C ALA A 97 -4.20 -7.61 22.24
N ASP A 98 -5.20 -6.72 22.18
CA ASP A 98 -5.05 -5.30 21.83
C ASP A 98 -4.13 -4.57 22.80
N TYR A 99 -3.94 -5.11 24.00
CA TYR A 99 -2.99 -4.61 24.98
C TYR A 99 -1.54 -4.98 24.66
N LEU A 100 -1.23 -5.71 23.57
CA LEU A 100 0.12 -6.08 23.16
C LEU A 100 0.54 -5.40 21.85
N ARG A 101 1.83 -5.09 21.75
CA ARG A 101 2.49 -4.46 20.59
C ARG A 101 2.59 -5.36 19.34
N TYR A 102 2.28 -6.66 19.45
CA TYR A 102 2.32 -7.57 18.31
C TYR A 102 1.32 -7.16 17.22
N ARG A 103 0.17 -6.59 17.61
CA ARG A 103 -0.83 -6.06 16.70
C ARG A 103 -0.24 -5.06 15.70
N GLY A 104 0.58 -4.10 16.15
CA GLY A 104 1.14 -3.09 15.25
C GLY A 104 2.01 -3.69 14.12
N MET A 105 2.70 -4.80 14.38
CA MET A 105 3.46 -5.52 13.34
C MET A 105 2.54 -6.28 12.37
N GLN A 106 1.46 -6.88 12.89
CA GLN A 106 0.44 -7.54 12.06
C GLN A 106 -0.28 -6.54 11.13
N GLU A 107 -0.71 -5.41 11.67
CA GLU A 107 -1.39 -4.35 10.92
C GLU A 107 -0.48 -3.80 9.81
N PHE A 108 0.82 -3.67 10.09
CA PHE A 108 1.80 -3.26 9.09
C PHE A 108 1.97 -4.32 7.99
N ASP A 109 2.01 -5.60 8.36
CA ASP A 109 2.07 -6.69 7.37
C ASP A 109 0.85 -6.69 6.47
N GLN A 110 -0.34 -6.53 7.06
CA GLN A 110 -1.58 -6.39 6.31
C GLN A 110 -1.51 -5.19 5.36
N ALA A 111 -1.13 -4.01 5.84
CA ALA A 111 -1.02 -2.81 5.01
C ALA A 111 -0.01 -2.98 3.86
N MET A 112 1.14 -3.62 4.12
CA MET A 112 2.14 -3.94 3.11
C MET A 112 1.56 -4.81 1.97
N GLN A 113 0.77 -5.83 2.31
CA GLN A 113 0.10 -6.68 1.32
C GLN A 113 -0.97 -5.92 0.53
N HIS A 114 -1.74 -5.04 1.17
CA HIS A 114 -2.76 -4.22 0.48
C HIS A 114 -2.13 -3.21 -0.49
N VAL A 115 -0.97 -2.66 -0.15
CA VAL A 115 -0.22 -1.78 -1.06
C VAL A 115 0.23 -2.56 -2.29
N GLU A 116 0.71 -3.78 -2.12
CA GLU A 116 1.04 -4.64 -3.27
C GLU A 116 -0.19 -5.04 -4.08
N GLU A 117 -1.30 -5.42 -3.44
CA GLU A 117 -2.55 -5.73 -4.15
C GLU A 117 -3.04 -4.55 -4.99
N LYS A 118 -2.91 -3.33 -4.46
CA LYS A 118 -3.35 -2.11 -5.13
C LYS A 118 -2.44 -1.66 -6.27
N TYR A 119 -1.12 -1.76 -6.09
CA TYR A 119 -0.14 -1.18 -7.02
C TYR A 119 0.62 -2.21 -7.86
N GLY A 120 0.57 -3.50 -7.50
CA GLY A 120 1.24 -4.60 -8.20
C GLY A 120 2.74 -4.39 -8.39
N PHE A 121 3.42 -3.77 -7.42
CA PHE A 121 4.80 -3.33 -7.60
C PHE A 121 5.79 -4.51 -7.69
N MET A 122 5.51 -5.68 -7.09
CA MET A 122 6.43 -6.82 -7.18
C MET A 122 6.56 -7.36 -8.62
N THR A 123 5.51 -7.28 -9.42
CA THR A 123 5.54 -7.74 -10.82
C THR A 123 5.94 -6.66 -11.82
N SER A 124 6.16 -5.43 -11.34
CA SER A 124 6.59 -4.32 -12.19
C SER A 124 8.04 -4.50 -12.67
N GLU A 125 8.23 -4.43 -13.99
CA GLU A 125 9.56 -4.41 -14.63
C GLU A 125 10.36 -3.15 -14.29
N LEU A 126 9.66 -2.06 -13.98
CA LEU A 126 10.28 -0.80 -13.59
C LEU A 126 10.81 -0.89 -12.15
N THR A 127 12.09 -1.19 -12.01
CA THR A 127 12.82 -1.13 -10.73
C THR A 127 14.07 -0.27 -10.90
N TYR A 128 14.26 0.71 -10.02
CA TYR A 128 15.44 1.59 -10.08
C TYR A 128 15.88 2.02 -8.68
N ILE A 129 17.12 1.71 -8.30
CA ILE A 129 17.68 2.15 -7.01
C ILE A 129 18.39 3.48 -7.23
N SER A 130 17.77 4.57 -6.78
CA SER A 130 18.36 5.91 -6.91
C SER A 130 19.44 6.16 -5.85
N ARG A 131 19.25 5.69 -4.61
CA ARG A 131 20.18 5.97 -3.51
C ARG A 131 20.49 4.75 -2.66
N LYS A 132 21.77 4.64 -2.31
CA LYS A 132 22.35 3.72 -1.33
C LYS A 132 23.44 4.45 -0.54
N ASP A 133 23.02 5.36 0.33
CA ASP A 133 23.95 6.21 1.07
C ASP A 133 24.41 5.53 2.36
N GLU A 134 25.70 5.20 2.44
CA GLU A 134 26.31 4.53 3.60
C GLU A 134 26.49 5.46 4.81
N LYS A 135 26.63 6.76 4.58
CA LYS A 135 26.84 7.74 5.65
C LYS A 135 25.51 8.06 6.31
N ASP A 136 24.54 8.44 5.49
CA ASP A 136 23.20 8.80 5.96
C ASP A 136 22.39 7.55 6.34
N ARG A 137 22.80 6.37 5.88
CA ARG A 137 22.11 5.07 6.04
C ARG A 137 20.73 5.09 5.40
N VAL A 138 20.62 5.76 4.24
CA VAL A 138 19.37 5.93 3.51
C VAL A 138 19.38 5.13 2.22
N ILE A 139 18.30 4.38 1.99
CA ILE A 139 18.05 3.67 0.74
C ILE A 139 16.81 4.27 0.10
N VAL A 140 16.92 4.64 -1.17
CA VAL A 140 15.79 5.09 -1.98
C VAL A 140 15.76 4.28 -3.27
N PHE A 141 14.57 3.81 -3.63
CA PHE A 141 14.35 3.17 -4.91
C PHE A 141 12.92 3.40 -5.40
N GLU A 142 12.74 3.23 -6.69
CA GLU A 142 11.47 3.23 -7.38
C GLU A 142 11.13 1.81 -7.80
N ARG A 143 9.87 1.44 -7.61
CA ARG A 143 9.31 0.21 -8.16
C ARG A 143 7.89 0.46 -8.66
N GLY A 144 7.67 0.30 -9.96
CA GLY A 144 6.44 0.74 -10.63
C GLY A 144 6.24 2.25 -10.51
N ASN A 145 5.09 2.66 -9.96
CA ASN A 145 4.74 4.07 -9.71
C ASN A 145 5.00 4.51 -8.27
N LEU A 146 5.73 3.70 -7.50
CA LEU A 146 6.02 3.94 -6.10
C LEU A 146 7.47 4.35 -5.89
N VAL A 147 7.68 5.29 -4.97
CA VAL A 147 8.99 5.70 -4.46
C VAL A 147 9.10 5.25 -3.01
N PHE A 148 10.07 4.40 -2.73
CA PHE A 148 10.33 3.88 -1.39
C PHE A 148 11.51 4.63 -0.78
N VAL A 149 11.34 5.08 0.46
CA VAL A 149 12.38 5.79 1.23
C VAL A 149 12.58 5.08 2.55
N PHE A 150 13.77 4.55 2.77
CA PHE A 150 14.17 3.88 4.01
C PHE A 150 15.28 4.66 4.70
N ASN A 151 15.07 5.07 5.94
CA ASN A 151 16.11 5.63 6.79
C ASN A 151 16.51 4.62 7.86
N PHE A 152 17.60 3.87 7.62
CA PHE A 152 18.15 2.90 8.58
C PHE A 152 19.07 3.54 9.64
N HIS A 153 19.23 4.87 9.62
CA HIS A 153 20.07 5.54 10.60
C HIS A 153 19.49 5.35 12.01
N TRP A 154 20.35 5.07 12.99
CA TRP A 154 19.90 4.73 14.33
C TRP A 154 19.38 5.95 15.14
N ASN A 155 19.86 7.16 14.83
CA ASN A 155 19.52 8.40 15.56
C ASN A 155 19.09 9.58 14.67
N ASN A 156 19.86 9.88 13.61
CA ASN A 156 19.61 11.02 12.73
C ASN A 156 18.29 10.89 11.96
N SER A 157 17.50 11.96 12.05
CA SER A 157 16.33 12.22 11.20
C SER A 157 16.70 13.35 10.25
N TYR A 158 16.20 13.29 9.01
CA TYR A 158 16.56 14.25 7.98
C TYR A 158 15.32 15.05 7.55
N PHE A 159 15.40 16.37 7.67
CA PHE A 159 14.43 17.31 7.12
C PHE A 159 14.84 17.69 5.70
N ASP A 160 13.84 18.00 4.85
CA ASP A 160 14.03 18.37 3.45
C ASP A 160 14.98 17.45 2.68
N TYR A 161 14.90 16.15 2.97
CA TYR A 161 15.73 15.14 2.34
C TYR A 161 15.30 14.98 0.88
N ARG A 162 16.21 15.25 -0.04
CA ARG A 162 15.93 15.20 -1.47
C ARG A 162 15.91 13.76 -1.97
N VAL A 163 14.85 13.39 -2.68
CA VAL A 163 14.58 12.05 -3.20
C VAL A 163 14.35 12.14 -4.71
N GLY A 164 15.12 11.40 -5.51
CA GLY A 164 14.96 11.34 -6.96
C GLY A 164 13.71 10.57 -7.39
N CYS A 165 13.06 11.00 -8.48
CA CYS A 165 11.90 10.34 -9.09
C CYS A 165 11.86 10.54 -10.62
N ALA A 166 11.29 9.59 -11.37
CA ALA A 166 11.11 9.77 -12.83
C ALA A 166 9.96 10.71 -13.16
N LYS A 167 8.77 10.38 -12.64
CA LYS A 167 7.53 10.97 -13.10
C LYS A 167 7.29 12.32 -12.40
N PRO A 168 6.95 13.38 -13.15
CA PRO A 168 6.49 14.61 -12.54
C PRO A 168 5.11 14.41 -11.93
N GLY A 169 4.81 15.17 -10.89
CA GLY A 169 3.47 15.31 -10.36
C GLY A 169 3.46 15.42 -8.84
N LYS A 170 2.32 15.03 -8.29
CA LYS A 170 2.07 15.02 -6.86
C LYS A 170 2.22 13.61 -6.31
N TYR A 171 3.00 13.48 -5.26
CA TYR A 171 3.18 12.23 -4.52
C TYR A 171 2.44 12.31 -3.18
N LYS A 172 1.87 11.19 -2.75
CA LYS A 172 1.23 11.02 -1.44
C LYS A 172 1.75 9.78 -0.74
N ILE A 173 1.79 9.82 0.59
CA ILE A 173 2.15 8.67 1.40
C ILE A 173 1.05 7.62 1.25
N VAL A 174 1.44 6.40 0.89
CA VAL A 174 0.54 5.23 0.83
C VAL A 174 0.84 4.20 1.90
N LEU A 175 2.04 4.23 2.47
CA LEU A 175 2.43 3.43 3.62
C LEU A 175 3.49 4.19 4.41
N ASP A 176 3.23 4.40 5.70
CA ASP A 176 4.20 4.96 6.64
C ASP A 176 4.40 3.98 7.78
N SER A 177 5.60 3.42 7.91
CA SER A 177 5.94 2.54 9.04
C SER A 177 5.92 3.26 10.39
N ASP A 178 5.99 4.59 10.43
CA ASP A 178 5.97 5.39 11.66
C ASP A 178 4.55 5.71 12.15
N ASP A 179 3.50 5.25 11.45
CA ASP A 179 2.11 5.43 11.90
C ASP A 179 1.89 4.79 13.29
N PRO A 180 1.20 5.48 14.22
CA PRO A 180 0.84 4.92 15.54
C PRO A 180 0.08 3.59 15.47
N LEU A 181 -0.72 3.35 14.43
CA LEU A 181 -1.40 2.07 14.17
C LEU A 181 -0.40 0.91 14.11
N PHE A 182 0.78 1.16 13.55
CA PHE A 182 1.85 0.17 13.42
C PHE A 182 2.83 0.20 14.60
N GLY A 183 2.53 0.95 15.66
CA GLY A 183 3.42 1.16 16.81
C GLY A 183 4.59 2.11 16.52
N GLY A 184 4.44 3.02 15.57
CA GLY A 184 5.37 4.13 15.35
C GLY A 184 5.04 5.38 16.16
N PHE A 185 5.74 6.48 15.90
CA PHE A 185 5.62 7.73 16.66
C PHE A 185 4.71 8.79 16.03
N GLY A 186 4.19 8.57 14.82
CA GLY A 186 3.27 9.47 14.12
C GLY A 186 3.90 10.82 13.77
N ARG A 187 5.12 10.80 13.24
CA ARG A 187 5.88 12.03 12.95
C ARG A 187 5.63 12.61 11.56
N LEU A 188 4.93 11.88 10.69
CA LEU A 188 4.57 12.35 9.35
C LEU A 188 3.09 12.73 9.28
N ASP A 189 2.78 13.74 8.48
CA ASP A 189 1.39 14.12 8.18
C ASP A 189 0.95 13.43 6.88
N HIS A 190 -0.02 12.52 6.99
CA HIS A 190 -0.58 11.80 5.84
C HIS A 190 -1.36 12.68 4.86
N ASN A 191 -1.75 13.90 5.25
CA ASN A 191 -2.40 14.85 4.36
C ASN A 191 -1.41 15.70 3.56
N ALA A 192 -0.12 15.62 3.87
CA ALA A 192 0.91 16.37 3.17
C ALA A 192 0.98 15.95 1.69
N GLU A 193 1.11 16.95 0.81
CA GLU A 193 1.27 16.75 -0.62
C GLU A 193 2.73 17.04 -1.02
N TYR A 194 3.36 16.09 -1.70
CA TYR A 194 4.77 16.19 -2.09
C TYR A 194 4.87 16.47 -3.59
N PHE A 195 5.30 17.68 -3.95
CA PHE A 195 5.40 18.08 -5.35
C PHE A 195 6.80 17.84 -5.89
N SER A 196 6.88 17.16 -7.04
CA SER A 196 8.15 17.01 -7.76
C SER A 196 8.55 18.33 -8.43
N PHE A 197 9.84 18.63 -8.44
CA PHE A 197 10.41 19.72 -9.22
C PHE A 197 11.52 19.20 -10.15
N GLU A 198 11.78 19.96 -11.21
CA GLU A 198 12.82 19.62 -12.19
C GLU A 198 14.22 19.77 -11.61
N GLY A 199 15.12 18.89 -12.04
CA GLY A 199 16.53 18.95 -11.68
C GLY A 199 17.09 17.55 -11.46
N TRP A 200 18.16 17.25 -12.19
CA TRP A 200 18.84 15.97 -12.08
C TRP A 200 19.35 15.73 -10.67
N TYR A 201 18.99 14.58 -10.11
CA TYR A 201 19.41 14.14 -8.78
C TYR A 201 19.35 12.62 -8.71
N ASP A 202 20.42 11.98 -8.22
CA ASP A 202 20.54 10.51 -8.15
C ASP A 202 20.16 9.81 -9.47
N ASP A 203 20.64 10.35 -10.59
CA ASP A 203 20.36 9.86 -11.95
C ASP A 203 18.86 9.81 -12.33
N ARG A 204 18.05 10.63 -11.65
CA ARG A 204 16.65 10.88 -11.97
C ARG A 204 16.44 12.31 -12.46
N PRO A 205 15.53 12.53 -13.42
CA PRO A 205 15.31 13.86 -14.01
C PRO A 205 14.64 14.84 -13.04
N ARG A 206 14.00 14.33 -11.99
CA ARG A 206 13.19 15.11 -11.05
C ARG A 206 13.42 14.62 -9.63
N SER A 207 12.96 15.42 -8.68
CA SER A 207 13.05 15.09 -7.26
C SER A 207 11.97 15.80 -6.46
N PHE A 208 11.70 15.32 -5.26
CA PHE A 208 10.92 16.02 -4.25
C PHE A 208 11.63 15.94 -2.89
N MET A 209 11.22 16.79 -1.94
CA MET A 209 11.78 16.80 -0.59
C MET A 209 10.87 16.06 0.37
N VAL A 210 11.44 15.27 1.27
CA VAL A 210 10.69 14.52 2.30
C VAL A 210 11.28 14.75 3.68
N TYR A 211 10.46 14.56 4.70
CA TYR A 211 10.96 14.33 6.05
C TYR A 211 11.19 12.82 6.24
N ALA A 212 12.42 12.43 6.56
CA ALA A 212 12.82 11.04 6.76
C ALA A 212 13.28 10.83 8.22
N PRO A 213 12.37 10.50 9.15
CA PRO A 213 12.74 10.19 10.53
C PRO A 213 13.68 8.98 10.63
N ASN A 214 14.42 8.87 11.73
CA ASN A 214 15.28 7.71 11.98
C ASN A 214 14.46 6.41 12.12
N ARG A 215 14.97 5.32 11.54
CA ARG A 215 14.37 3.97 11.55
C ARG A 215 12.93 3.95 11.02
N THR A 216 12.68 4.60 9.91
CA THR A 216 11.38 4.56 9.23
C THR A 216 11.54 4.14 7.78
N ALA A 217 10.48 3.52 7.26
CA ALA A 217 10.23 3.31 5.85
C ALA A 217 8.92 4.01 5.47
N VAL A 218 8.95 4.78 4.39
CA VAL A 218 7.78 5.48 3.85
C VAL A 218 7.70 5.22 2.36
N VAL A 219 6.51 4.90 1.89
CA VAL A 219 6.22 4.64 0.47
C VAL A 219 5.32 5.74 -0.05
N TYR A 220 5.73 6.35 -1.15
CA TYR A 220 5.02 7.41 -1.83
C TYR A 220 4.50 6.91 -3.17
N ALA A 221 3.23 7.17 -3.47
CA ALA A 221 2.66 6.91 -4.78
C ALA A 221 2.42 8.21 -5.53
N LEU A 222 2.64 8.19 -6.84
CA LEU A 222 2.19 9.25 -7.72
C LEU A 222 0.65 9.27 -7.72
N VAL A 223 0.07 10.43 -7.46
CA VAL A 223 -1.37 10.66 -7.63
C VAL A 223 -1.61 10.83 -9.13
N GLU A 224 -2.35 9.89 -9.71
CA GLU A 224 -2.90 10.10 -11.05
C GLU A 224 -4.02 11.12 -10.91
N ASP A 225 -3.89 12.26 -11.60
CA ASP A 225 -4.99 13.20 -11.71
C ASP A 225 -6.13 12.47 -12.42
N GLU A 226 -7.30 12.35 -11.77
CA GLU A 226 -8.49 11.90 -12.50
C GLU A 226 -8.64 12.79 -13.73
N PRO A 227 -8.95 12.22 -14.92
CA PRO A 227 -9.23 13.04 -16.08
C PRO A 227 -10.36 13.99 -15.69
N LYS A 228 -10.07 15.30 -15.65
CA LYS A 228 -11.11 16.31 -15.58
C LYS A 228 -12.08 15.98 -16.70
N VAL A 229 -13.30 15.57 -16.35
CA VAL A 229 -14.39 15.44 -17.32
C VAL A 229 -14.57 16.84 -17.89
N VAL A 230 -13.97 17.08 -19.06
CA VAL A 230 -14.22 18.28 -19.83
C VAL A 230 -15.64 18.08 -20.35
N ASN A 231 -16.62 18.68 -19.66
CA ASN A 231 -17.98 18.81 -20.19
C ASN A 231 -17.94 19.83 -21.33
N ASP A 232 -17.30 19.48 -22.44
CA ASP A 232 -17.52 20.14 -23.73
C ASP A 232 -18.78 19.53 -24.34
N LEU A 233 -19.92 19.81 -23.72
CA LEU A 233 -21.18 19.84 -24.42
C LEU A 233 -21.33 21.26 -24.95
N GLU A 234 -20.68 21.55 -26.07
CA GLU A 234 -21.13 22.62 -26.94
C GLU A 234 -22.58 22.27 -27.33
N LEU A 235 -23.52 23.09 -26.85
CA LEU A 235 -24.89 23.09 -27.30
C LEU A 235 -24.88 23.46 -28.79
N VAL A 236 -24.94 22.44 -29.65
CA VAL A 236 -25.27 22.63 -31.06
C VAL A 236 -26.71 23.12 -31.11
N GLU A 237 -26.89 24.42 -31.35
CA GLU A 237 -28.19 25.02 -31.63
C GLU A 237 -28.79 24.35 -32.89
N ILE A 238 -29.94 23.72 -32.71
CA ILE A 238 -30.73 23.12 -33.78
C ILE A 238 -31.47 24.28 -34.50
N PRO A 239 -31.35 24.44 -35.83
CA PRO A 239 -32.04 25.53 -36.52
C PRO A 239 -33.56 25.30 -36.50
N GLU A 240 -34.30 26.32 -36.04
CA GLU A 240 -35.76 26.31 -35.97
C GLU A 240 -36.39 26.01 -37.34
N THR A 241 -37.26 25.01 -37.35
CA THR A 241 -38.08 24.58 -38.47
C THR A 241 -38.95 25.70 -39.04
N VAL A 242 -38.91 25.80 -40.37
CA VAL A 242 -39.71 26.68 -41.24
C VAL A 242 -41.22 26.54 -40.96
N LYS A 243 -41.89 27.68 -40.77
CA LYS A 243 -43.36 27.81 -40.66
C LYS A 243 -44.06 27.37 -41.96
N PRO A 244 -45.19 26.64 -41.90
CA PRO A 244 -45.97 26.33 -43.10
C PRO A 244 -46.68 27.59 -43.62
N ALA A 245 -46.62 27.77 -44.95
CA ALA A 245 -47.21 28.88 -45.67
C ALA A 245 -48.75 28.80 -45.69
N ALA A 246 -49.39 29.96 -45.53
CA ALA A 246 -50.84 30.13 -45.68
C ALA A 246 -51.27 29.92 -47.14
N ALA A 247 -52.28 29.09 -47.35
CA ALA A 247 -52.91 28.90 -48.65
C ALA A 247 -53.95 30.01 -48.92
N GLU A 248 -53.80 30.71 -50.05
CA GLU A 248 -54.80 31.64 -50.60
C GLU A 248 -55.85 30.90 -51.46
N PRO A 249 -57.07 31.45 -51.60
CA PRO A 249 -58.22 30.72 -52.14
C PRO A 249 -58.23 30.73 -53.68
N VAL A 250 -58.56 29.59 -54.28
CA VAL A 250 -58.79 29.45 -55.72
C VAL A 250 -60.30 29.62 -56.02
N LYS A 251 -60.61 30.48 -56.99
CA LYS A 251 -61.96 30.75 -57.52
C LYS A 251 -62.39 29.68 -58.54
N GLU A 252 -63.71 29.48 -58.60
CA GLU A 252 -64.49 28.53 -59.39
C GLU A 252 -64.37 28.66 -60.93
N SER A 253 -64.59 27.53 -61.63
CA SER A 253 -65.35 27.47 -62.89
C SER A 253 -65.92 26.06 -63.11
N GLU A 254 -67.26 25.95 -63.19
CA GLU A 254 -68.08 24.82 -63.68
C GLU A 254 -67.94 24.61 -65.22
N PRO A 255 -68.69 23.69 -65.88
CA PRO A 255 -69.13 22.31 -65.55
C PRO A 255 -68.75 21.32 -66.70
N ASP A 256 -69.10 20.03 -66.60
CA ASP A 256 -69.95 19.35 -67.62
C ASP A 256 -70.15 17.84 -67.35
N GLU A 257 -71.44 17.51 -67.44
CA GLU A 257 -72.22 16.28 -67.71
C GLU A 257 -71.61 14.86 -67.82
N GLU A 258 -72.37 13.98 -67.17
CA GLU A 258 -72.91 12.67 -67.63
C GLU A 258 -72.07 11.38 -67.66
N SER A 259 -72.68 10.40 -66.97
CA SER A 259 -72.97 9.02 -67.40
C SER A 259 -72.29 7.91 -66.58
N GLU A 260 -73.02 7.48 -65.54
CA GLU A 260 -73.40 6.10 -65.16
C GLU A 260 -73.16 4.95 -66.21
N PRO A 261 -73.37 3.64 -65.86
CA PRO A 261 -73.29 2.95 -64.55
C PRO A 261 -72.75 1.49 -64.65
N LEU A 262 -73.00 0.71 -63.58
CA LEU A 262 -73.16 -0.76 -63.48
C LEU A 262 -71.88 -1.60 -63.30
N ASP A 263 -71.82 -2.65 -62.49
CA ASP A 263 -72.83 -3.32 -61.64
C ASP A 263 -72.09 -4.16 -60.57
N SER A 264 -72.82 -4.41 -59.48
CA SER A 264 -72.75 -5.51 -58.49
C SER A 264 -71.39 -6.00 -57.92
#